data_AF-A0A662AMQ3-F1
#
_entry.id   AF-A0A662AMQ3-F1
#
_cell.length_a   1.000
_cell.length_b   1.000
_cell.length_c   1.000
_cell.angle_alpha   90.00
_cell.angle_beta   90.00
_cell.angle_gamma   90.00
#
_symmetry.space_group_name_H-M   'P 1'
#
loop_
_entity.id
_entity.type
_entity.pdbx_description
1 polymer ?
#
loop_
_entity_poly.entity_id
_entity_poly.type
_entity_poly.pdbx_seq_one_letter_code
_entity_poly.pdbx_strand_id
1 'polypeptide(L)'
;MTTEKEYNPEEYIDIEEYAKAGKKPPKGKKYLIKIDKALYKVDVEGMTGREILELASKTPIERFQLNQKLHGGVVKKVGYDEKVDFTEHGIERFMTIPLDQTEG
;
A
#
# COMPACT_ATOMS: atom_id res chain seq x y z
N MET A 1 -14.18 2.76 22.88
CA MET A 1 -14.55 1.48 22.23
C MET A 1 -14.17 1.60 20.78
N THR A 2 -12.95 1.21 20.44
CA THR A 2 -12.47 1.24 19.05
C THR A 2 -12.92 -0.08 18.44
N THR A 3 -13.93 -0.03 17.59
CA THR A 3 -14.43 -1.20 16.85
C THR A 3 -13.28 -1.81 16.06
N GLU A 4 -12.80 -2.95 16.53
CA GLU A 4 -12.05 -3.91 15.74
C GLU A 4 -12.96 -4.31 14.58
N LYS A 5 -12.78 -3.68 13.41
CA LYS A 5 -13.47 -4.14 12.20
C LYS A 5 -12.95 -5.55 11.93
N GLU A 6 -13.82 -6.55 12.07
CA GLU A 6 -13.53 -7.94 11.78
C GLU A 6 -12.78 -8.07 10.44
N TYR A 7 -11.57 -8.60 10.54
CA TYR A 7 -10.78 -9.07 9.42
C TYR A 7 -11.33 -10.44 9.03
N ASN A 8 -11.90 -10.56 7.83
CA ASN A 8 -12.21 -11.85 7.24
C ASN A 8 -11.09 -12.21 6.25
N PRO A 9 -10.15 -13.11 6.62
CA PRO A 9 -9.07 -13.57 5.74
C PRO A 9 -9.59 -14.28 4.48
N GLU A 10 -10.84 -14.76 4.46
CA GLU A 10 -11.41 -15.39 3.27
C GLU A 10 -11.84 -14.37 2.20
N GLU A 11 -12.06 -13.11 2.60
CA GLU A 11 -12.53 -12.07 1.69
C GLU A 11 -11.40 -11.20 1.14
N TYR A 12 -10.39 -10.90 1.97
CA TYR A 12 -9.29 -10.01 1.60
C TYR A 12 -7.92 -10.69 1.70
N ILE A 13 -7.10 -10.47 0.68
CA ILE A 13 -5.74 -10.99 0.58
C ILE A 13 -4.76 -9.96 1.09
N ASP A 14 -4.05 -10.29 2.17
CA ASP A 14 -2.94 -9.47 2.66
C ASP A 14 -1.71 -9.63 1.76
N ILE A 15 -1.39 -8.58 0.99
CA ILE A 15 -0.24 -8.60 0.09
C ILE A 15 1.09 -8.60 0.85
N GLU A 16 1.14 -8.03 2.07
CA GLU A 16 2.34 -8.03 2.92
C GLU A 16 2.71 -9.46 3.31
N GLU A 17 1.73 -10.24 3.73
CA GLU A 17 1.94 -11.63 4.15
C GLU A 17 2.31 -12.54 2.97
N TYR A 18 1.72 -12.30 1.79
CA TYR A 18 2.14 -13.00 0.57
C TYR A 18 3.59 -12.65 0.18
N ALA A 19 3.96 -11.38 0.24
CA ALA A 19 5.32 -10.92 -0.05
C ALA A 19 6.34 -11.54 0.91
N LYS A 20 6.09 -11.52 2.22
CA LYS A 20 6.96 -12.16 3.23
C LYS A 20 7.11 -13.67 3.03
N ALA A 21 6.04 -14.33 2.59
CA ALA A 21 6.05 -15.76 2.26
C ALA A 21 6.70 -16.06 0.90
N GLY A 22 7.17 -15.06 0.15
CA GLY A 22 7.71 -15.22 -1.19
C GLY A 22 6.67 -15.66 -2.23
N LYS A 23 5.38 -15.45 -1.97
CA LYS A 23 4.27 -15.84 -2.83
C LYS A 23 3.73 -14.65 -3.62
N LYS A 24 3.13 -14.94 -4.78
CA LYS A 24 2.41 -13.96 -5.59
C LYS A 24 0.94 -13.89 -5.18
N PRO A 25 0.37 -12.71 -4.88
CA PRO A 25 -1.06 -12.58 -4.63
C PRO A 25 -1.89 -13.01 -5.86
N PRO A 26 -2.99 -13.77 -5.70
CA PRO A 26 -3.85 -14.14 -6.82
C PRO A 26 -4.68 -12.96 -7.33
N LYS A 27 -5.07 -13.02 -8.61
CA LYS A 27 -5.90 -12.03 -9.31
C LYS A 27 -7.39 -12.19 -9.00
N GLY A 28 -8.19 -11.15 -9.30
CA GLY A 28 -9.65 -11.15 -9.19
C GLY A 28 -10.16 -11.18 -7.76
N LYS A 29 -9.34 -10.71 -6.81
CA LYS A 29 -9.62 -10.75 -5.38
C LYS A 29 -9.63 -9.34 -4.80
N LYS A 30 -10.10 -9.21 -3.56
CA LYS A 30 -9.95 -7.98 -2.77
C LYS A 30 -8.65 -8.06 -1.98
N TYR A 31 -7.99 -6.93 -1.76
CA TYR A 31 -6.67 -6.87 -1.15
C TYR A 31 -6.68 -6.05 0.13
N LEU A 32 -5.83 -6.46 1.08
CA LEU A 32 -5.35 -5.57 2.12
C LEU A 32 -4.00 -5.03 1.71
N ILE A 33 -3.90 -3.71 1.68
CA ILE A 33 -2.64 -3.01 1.48
C ILE A 33 -2.28 -2.23 2.74
N LYS A 34 -1.00 -2.23 3.08
CA LYS A 34 -0.50 -1.47 4.22
C LYS A 34 0.08 -0.15 3.74
N ILE A 35 -0.38 0.95 4.34
CA ILE A 35 0.17 2.28 4.11
C ILE A 35 0.61 2.83 5.47
N ASP A 36 1.88 3.14 5.60
CA ASP A 36 2.56 3.45 6.87
C ASP A 36 2.37 2.31 7.90
N LYS A 37 1.43 2.49 8.84
CA LYS A 37 1.08 1.54 9.91
C LYS A 37 -0.35 1.00 9.80
N ALA A 38 -1.15 1.54 8.88
CA ALA A 38 -2.56 1.22 8.76
C ALA A 38 -2.81 0.25 7.59
N LEU A 39 -3.78 -0.66 7.79
CA LEU A 39 -4.27 -1.57 6.75
C LEU A 39 -5.51 -0.98 6.10
N TYR A 40 -5.55 -1.04 4.77
CA TYR A 40 -6.65 -0.55 3.94
C TYR A 40 -7.21 -1.69 3.10
N LYS A 41 -8.54 -1.77 3.05
CA LYS A 41 -9.30 -2.70 2.21
C LYS A 41 -9.51 -2.07 0.85
N VAL A 42 -9.08 -2.74 -0.22
CA VAL A 42 -9.28 -2.32 -1.61
C VAL A 42 -9.86 -3.47 -2.43
N ASP A 43 -10.74 -3.16 -3.37
CA ASP A 43 -11.43 -4.12 -4.24
C ASP A 43 -10.96 -4.08 -5.70
N VAL A 44 -9.86 -3.36 -5.95
CA VAL A 44 -9.20 -3.24 -7.24
C VAL A 44 -7.84 -3.93 -7.22
N GLU A 45 -7.37 -4.40 -8.37
CA GLU A 45 -6.06 -5.05 -8.53
C GLU A 45 -4.90 -4.07 -8.54
N GLY A 46 -5.15 -2.77 -8.63
CA GLY A 46 -4.09 -1.77 -8.65
C GLY A 46 -4.63 -0.36 -8.61
N MET A 47 -3.78 0.55 -8.15
CA MET A 47 -4.06 1.96 -7.95
C MET A 47 -2.85 2.79 -8.36
N THR A 48 -3.09 4.03 -8.77
CA THR A 48 -2.05 5.03 -8.98
C THR A 48 -1.48 5.53 -7.65
N GLY A 49 -0.27 6.10 -7.69
CA GLY A 49 0.31 6.71 -6.48
C GLY A 49 -0.57 7.80 -5.86
N ARG A 50 -1.28 8.59 -6.68
CA ARG A 50 -2.29 9.56 -6.25
C ARG A 50 -3.40 8.90 -5.44
N GLU A 51 -4.03 7.87 -6.00
CA GLU A 51 -5.16 7.20 -5.35
C GLU A 51 -4.73 6.54 -4.03
N ILE A 52 -3.51 6.00 -3.95
CA ILE A 52 -2.96 5.43 -2.70
C ILE A 52 -2.75 6.51 -1.64
N LEU A 53 -2.23 7.69 -2.02
CA LEU A 53 -2.07 8.83 -1.10
C LEU A 53 -3.42 9.35 -0.61
N GLU A 54 -4.39 9.51 -1.52
CA GLU A 54 -5.76 9.93 -1.19
C GLU A 54 -6.46 8.91 -0.27
N LEU A 55 -6.31 7.61 -0.52
CA LEU A 55 -6.82 6.54 0.34
C LEU A 55 -6.28 6.65 1.78
N ALA A 56 -5.01 7.05 1.92
CA ALA A 56 -4.37 7.29 3.21
C ALA A 56 -4.62 8.71 3.78
N SER A 57 -5.58 9.45 3.21
CA SER A 57 -5.95 10.82 3.60
C SER A 57 -4.77 11.81 3.57
N LYS A 58 -3.82 11.62 2.63
CA LYS A 58 -2.66 12.49 2.44
C LYS A 58 -3.01 13.57 1.43
N THR A 59 -3.76 14.58 1.87
CA THR A 59 -4.21 15.69 1.03
C THR A 59 -3.69 17.02 1.59
N PRO A 60 -3.13 17.93 0.76
CA PRO A 60 -2.86 17.78 -0.67
C PRO A 60 -1.72 16.77 -0.94
N ILE A 61 -1.86 15.98 -2.02
CA ILE A 61 -0.94 14.85 -2.31
C ILE A 61 0.48 15.34 -2.62
N GLU A 62 0.61 16.56 -3.15
CA GLU A 62 1.85 17.17 -3.61
C GLU A 62 2.81 17.47 -2.46
N ARG A 63 2.33 17.38 -1.21
CA ARG A 63 3.15 17.50 0.01
C ARG A 63 3.73 16.17 0.46
N PHE A 64 3.47 15.08 -0.27
CA PHE A 64 3.89 13.74 0.11
C PHE A 64 4.56 13.00 -1.05
N GLN A 65 5.63 12.29 -0.73
CA GLN A 65 6.20 11.26 -1.58
C GLN A 65 5.64 9.89 -1.16
N LEU A 66 5.28 9.07 -2.14
CA LEU A 66 4.94 7.67 -1.94
C LEU A 66 6.13 6.78 -2.27
N ASN A 67 6.46 5.87 -1.34
CA ASN A 67 7.44 4.81 -1.56
C ASN A 67 6.76 3.45 -1.37
N GLN A 68 7.15 2.49 -2.19
CA GLN A 68 6.79 1.08 -2.06
C GLN A 68 8.00 0.31 -1.51
N LYS A 69 7.80 -0.41 -0.41
CA LYS A 69 8.76 -1.38 0.11
C LYS A 69 8.43 -2.75 -0.48
N LEU A 70 9.44 -3.37 -1.06
CA LEU A 70 9.40 -4.70 -1.63
C LEU A 70 10.14 -5.70 -0.73
N HIS A 71 9.83 -6.98 -0.92
CA HIS A 71 10.52 -8.09 -0.30
C HIS A 71 12.02 -8.03 -0.56
N GLY A 72 12.82 -8.40 0.45
CA GLY A 72 14.27 -8.22 0.43
C GLY A 72 14.73 -6.80 0.78
N GLY A 73 13.81 -5.92 1.20
CA GLY A 73 14.15 -4.58 1.72
C GLY A 73 14.34 -3.51 0.66
N VAL A 74 14.11 -3.82 -0.61
CA VAL A 74 14.18 -2.85 -1.71
C VAL A 74 13.08 -1.81 -1.54
N VAL A 75 13.42 -0.52 -1.64
CA VAL A 75 12.45 0.58 -1.60
C VAL A 75 12.49 1.31 -2.93
N LYS A 76 11.32 1.51 -3.53
CA LYS A 76 11.14 2.26 -4.78
C LYS A 76 10.19 3.42 -4.58
N LYS A 77 10.50 4.57 -5.19
CA LYS A 77 9.56 5.69 -5.29
C LYS A 77 8.46 5.32 -6.28
N VAL A 78 7.22 5.67 -5.96
CA VAL A 78 6.06 5.53 -6.84
C VAL A 78 5.62 6.94 -7.27
N GLY A 79 5.56 7.19 -8.57
CA GLY A 79 5.04 8.45 -9.11
C GLY A 79 3.53 8.62 -8.87
N TYR A 80 3.02 9.85 -8.94
CA TYR A 80 1.58 10.09 -8.72
C TYR A 80 0.69 9.39 -9.76
N ASP A 81 1.12 9.37 -11.01
CA ASP A 81 0.39 8.72 -12.12
C ASP A 81 0.92 7.31 -12.42
N GLU A 82 1.91 6.85 -11.66
CA GLU A 82 2.44 5.49 -11.77
C GLU A 82 1.43 4.51 -11.18
N LYS A 83 1.04 3.51 -11.97
CA LYS A 83 0.11 2.46 -11.53
C LYS A 83 0.87 1.34 -10.85
N VAL A 84 0.46 1.01 -9.63
CA VAL A 84 0.94 -0.14 -8.87
C VAL A 84 -0.06 -1.29 -9.02
N ASP A 85 0.42 -2.47 -9.41
CA ASP A 85 -0.37 -3.70 -9.49
C ASP A 85 -0.17 -4.51 -8.20
N PHE A 86 -1.22 -4.65 -7.38
CA PHE A 86 -1.21 -5.37 -6.11
C PHE A 86 -1.08 -6.89 -6.27
N THR A 87 -1.14 -7.39 -7.50
CA THR A 87 -0.89 -8.79 -7.85
C THR A 87 0.58 -9.04 -8.18
N GLU A 88 1.41 -8.00 -8.22
CA GLU A 88 2.86 -8.13 -8.34
C GLU A 88 3.47 -8.84 -7.14
N HIS A 89 4.58 -9.52 -7.39
CA HIS A 89 5.30 -10.25 -6.36
C HIS A 89 6.06 -9.28 -5.45
N GLY A 90 6.00 -9.55 -4.15
CA GLY A 90 6.92 -8.95 -3.20
C GLY A 90 6.51 -7.58 -2.65
N ILE A 91 5.30 -7.07 -2.91
CA ILE A 91 4.86 -5.81 -2.30
C ILE A 91 4.60 -6.01 -0.79
N GLU A 92 5.42 -5.41 0.06
CA GLU A 92 5.23 -5.51 1.52
C GLU A 92 4.36 -4.38 2.07
N ARG A 93 4.65 -3.12 1.72
CA ARG A 93 3.89 -1.96 2.18
C ARG A 93 4.21 -0.70 1.40
N PHE A 94 3.34 0.29 1.54
CA PHE A 94 3.58 1.66 1.12
C PHE A 94 3.97 2.54 2.31
N MET A 95 4.79 3.55 2.05
CA MET A 95 5.28 4.51 3.04
C MET A 95 5.13 5.91 2.48
N THR A 96 4.65 6.83 3.30
CA THR A 96 4.48 8.24 2.94
C THR A 96 5.55 9.08 3.62
N ILE A 97 6.17 9.98 2.87
CA ILE A 97 7.19 10.91 3.38
C ILE A 97 6.70 12.33 3.12
N PRO A 98 6.53 13.18 4.15
CA PRO A 98 6.26 14.60 3.94
C PRO A 98 7.43 15.28 3.21
N LEU A 99 7.13 16.06 2.16
CA LEU A 99 8.14 16.76 1.36
C LEU A 99 8.59 18.09 2.00
N ASP A 100 7.78 18.64 2.91
CA ASP A 100 8.08 19.92 3.58
C ASP A 100 9.02 19.78 4.79
N GLN A 101 9.57 18.60 5.06
CA GLN A 101 10.58 18.44 6.11
C GLN A 101 11.97 18.79 5.57
N THR A 102 12.31 20.08 5.61
CA THR A 102 13.71 20.45 5.82
C THR A 102 14.01 20.15 7.28
N GLU A 103 14.70 19.03 7.55
CA GLU A 103 15.40 18.86 8.82
C GLU A 103 16.41 20.02 8.93
N GLY A 104 16.21 20.87 9.93
CA GLY A 104 17.15 21.87 10.40
C GLY A 104 17.63 21.50 11.79
#